data_AF-C4KAH5-F1
#
_entry.id   AF-C4KAH5-F1
#
_cell.length_a   1.000
_cell.length_b   1.000
_cell.length_c   1.000
_cell.angle_alpha   90.00
_cell.angle_beta   90.00
_cell.angle_gamma   90.00
#
_symmetry.space_group_name_H-M   'P 1'
#
loop_
_entity.id
_entity.type
_entity.pdbx_description
1 polymer ?
#
loop_
_entity_poly.entity_id
_entity_poly.type
_entity_poly.pdbx_seq_one_letter_code
_entity_poly.pdbx_strand_id
1 'polypeptide(L)' 'MNDLMGQLIAQLFVWPVVALVLFYYPIRKVCVRAGLSPHNAFWVLVPFLGWLIILGILAFSSWPNRIEED' A
#
# COMPACT_ATOMS: atom_id res chain seq x y z
N MET A 1 22.85 -8.82 -26.37
CA MET A 1 22.24 -7.49 -26.18
C MET A 1 20.73 -7.58 -25.95
N ASN A 2 20.01 -8.47 -26.64
CA ASN A 2 18.56 -8.65 -26.47
C ASN A 2 18.16 -9.25 -25.10
N ASP A 3 18.95 -10.17 -24.55
CA ASP A 3 18.65 -10.79 -23.24
C ASP A 3 18.80 -9.82 -22.05
N LEU A 4 19.79 -8.93 -22.09
CA LEU A 4 20.01 -7.93 -21.03
C LEU A 4 18.84 -6.93 -20.94
N MET A 5 18.37 -6.44 -22.11
CA MET A 5 17.25 -5.51 -22.17
C MET A 5 15.94 -6.19 -21.74
N GLY A 6 15.73 -7.45 -22.13
CA GLY A 6 14.59 -8.24 -21.67
C GLY A 6 14.55 -8.44 -20.16
N GLN A 7 15.70 -8.75 -19.55
CA GLN A 7 15.81 -8.90 -18.09
C GLN A 7 15.57 -7.57 -17.36
N LEU A 8 16.12 -6.45 -17.84
CA LEU A 8 15.90 -5.14 -17.23
C LEU A 8 14.43 -4.72 -17.27
N ILE A 9 13.75 -4.94 -18.41
CA ILE A 9 12.32 -4.65 -18.55
C ILE A 9 11.50 -5.54 -17.60
N ALA A 10 11.80 -6.83 -17.55
CA ALA A 10 11.13 -7.75 -16.62
C ALA A 10 11.34 -7.32 -15.17
N GLN A 11 12.55 -6.92 -14.79
CA GLN A 11 12.85 -6.49 -13.43
C GLN A 11 12.15 -5.17 -13.06
N LEU A 12 12.09 -4.22 -13.99
CA LEU A 12 11.39 -2.93 -13.83
C LEU A 12 9.87 -3.06 -13.77
N PHE A 13 9.29 -4.16 -14.25
CA PHE A 13 7.83 -4.36 -14.25
C PHE A 13 7.38 -5.35 -13.17
N VAL A 14 8.07 -6.48 -13.02
CA VAL A 14 7.67 -7.56 -12.11
C VAL A 14 7.77 -7.11 -10.65
N TRP A 15 8.90 -6.51 -10.26
CA TRP A 15 9.10 -6.12 -8.86
C TRP A 15 8.14 -5.00 -8.40
N PRO A 16 7.89 -3.94 -9.19
CA PRO A 16 6.90 -2.94 -8.82
C PRO A 16 5.48 -3.49 -8.75
N VAL A 17 5.10 -4.40 -9.65
CA VAL A 17 3.77 -5.05 -9.59
C VAL A 17 3.65 -5.93 -8.34
N VAL A 18 4.66 -6.73 -8.03
CA VAL A 18 4.69 -7.55 -6.81
C VAL A 18 4.63 -6.68 -5.56
N ALA A 19 5.43 -5.62 -5.49
CA ALA A 19 5.40 -4.67 -4.38
C ALA A 19 4.03 -3.98 -4.26
N LEU A 20 3.44 -3.57 -5.38
CA LEU A 20 2.10 -2.98 -5.39
C LEU A 20 1.11 -3.99 -4.80
N VAL A 21 1.06 -5.23 -5.27
CA VAL A 21 0.13 -6.23 -4.72
C VAL A 21 0.38 -6.47 -3.22
N LEU A 22 1.63 -6.63 -2.80
CA LEU A 22 1.98 -6.94 -1.41
C LEU A 22 1.73 -5.78 -0.45
N PHE A 23 1.88 -4.52 -0.87
CA PHE A 23 1.76 -3.37 0.01
C PHE A 23 0.45 -2.59 -0.20
N TYR A 24 0.01 -2.37 -1.44
CA TYR A 24 -1.22 -1.63 -1.72
C TYR A 24 -2.46 -2.39 -1.23
N TYR A 25 -2.54 -3.70 -1.47
CA TYR A 25 -3.73 -4.49 -1.09
C TYR A 25 -4.00 -4.47 0.43
N PRO A 26 -3.03 -4.78 1.31
CA PRO A 26 -3.27 -4.74 2.75
C PRO A 26 -3.52 -3.31 3.23
N ILE A 27 -2.78 -2.31 2.74
CA ILE A 27 -3.00 -0.92 3.16
C ILE A 27 -4.39 -0.44 2.75
N ARG A 28 -4.88 -0.81 1.55
CA ARG A 28 -6.26 -0.53 1.13
C ARG A 28 -7.27 -1.12 2.10
N LYS A 29 -7.09 -2.37 2.55
CA LYS A 29 -7.97 -2.99 3.56
C LYS A 29 -7.92 -2.22 4.88
N VAL A 30 -6.74 -1.78 5.32
CA VAL A 30 -6.60 -0.98 6.54
C VAL A 30 -7.29 0.38 6.39
N CYS A 31 -7.11 1.10 5.28
CA CYS A 31 -7.81 2.36 5.01
C CYS A 31 -9.33 2.18 5.12
N VAL A 32 -9.89 1.14 4.49
CA VAL A 32 -11.33 0.88 4.55
C VAL A 32 -11.78 0.57 5.99
N ARG A 33 -11.01 -0.21 6.76
CA ARG A 33 -11.33 -0.50 8.17
C ARG A 33 -11.27 0.75 9.05
N ALA A 34 -10.35 1.66 8.77
CA ALA A 34 -10.20 2.95 9.43
C ALA A 34 -11.24 4.00 8.98
N GLY A 35 -12.20 3.63 8.12
CA GLY A 35 -13.19 4.57 7.57
C GLY A 35 -12.64 5.57 6.56
N LEU A 36 -11.41 5.36 6.08
CA LEU A 36 -10.73 6.21 5.10
C LEU A 36 -11.08 5.78 3.67
N SER A 37 -10.95 6.73 2.73
CA SER A 37 -11.08 6.41 1.30
C SER A 37 -10.02 5.38 0.88
N PRO A 38 -10.38 4.35 0.10
CA PRO A 38 -9.42 3.36 -0.40
C PRO A 38 -8.34 3.97 -1.30
N HIS A 39 -8.56 5.18 -1.83
CA HIS A 39 -7.57 5.93 -2.60
C HIS A 39 -6.36 6.35 -1.76
N ASN A 40 -6.49 6.45 -0.42
CA ASN A 40 -5.36 6.78 0.45
C ASN A 40 -4.27 5.70 0.42
N ALA A 41 -4.58 4.47 -0.02
CA ALA A 41 -3.57 3.43 -0.19
C ALA A 41 -2.56 3.72 -1.31
N PHE A 42 -2.85 4.66 -2.24
CA PHE A 42 -1.89 5.04 -3.28
C PHE A 42 -0.68 5.80 -2.72
N TRP A 43 -0.78 6.37 -1.52
CA TRP A 43 0.39 6.98 -0.86
C TRP A 43 1.55 6.00 -0.70
N VAL A 44 1.28 4.69 -0.59
CA VAL A 44 2.30 3.65 -0.49
C VAL A 44 3.24 3.59 -1.70
N LEU A 45 2.80 4.08 -2.86
CA LEU A 45 3.61 4.15 -4.08
C LEU A 45 4.68 5.25 -4.02
N VAL A 46 4.51 6.24 -3.15
CA VAL A 46 5.50 7.30 -2.93
C VAL A 46 6.46 6.84 -1.83
N PRO A 47 7.73 6.51 -2.17
CA PRO A 47 8.68 6.00 -1.19
C PRO A 47 8.94 7.04 -0.10
N PHE A 48 9.11 6.57 1.14
CA PHE A 48 9.32 7.36 2.37
C PHE A 48 8.18 8.32 2.72
N LEU A 49 7.92 9.32 1.89
CA LEU A 49 6.98 10.40 2.19
C LEU A 49 5.54 9.89 2.25
N GLY A 50 5.14 9.06 1.29
CA GLY A 50 3.81 8.49 1.29
C GLY A 50 3.58 7.48 2.41
N TRP A 51 4.63 6.75 2.80
CA TRP A 51 4.61 5.91 4.01
C TRP A 51 4.43 6.75 5.29
N LEU A 52 5.14 7.87 5.42
CA LEU A 52 4.96 8.79 6.55
C LEU A 52 3.54 9.37 6.59
N ILE A 53 3.01 9.79 5.44
CA ILE A 53 1.66 10.34 5.34
C ILE A 53 0.62 9.29 5.72
N ILE A 54 0.68 8.08 5.15
CA ILE A 54 -0.33 7.05 5.42
C ILE A 54 -0.27 6.58 6.86
N LEU A 55 0.93 6.41 7.44
CA LEU A 55 1.09 6.06 8.85
C LEU A 55 0.58 7.18 9.76
N GLY A 56 0.84 8.44 9.44
CA GLY A 56 0.30 9.58 10.17
C GLY A 56 -1.24 9.59 10.14
N ILE A 57 -1.84 9.42 8.96
CA ILE A 57 -3.30 9.34 8.81
C ILE A 57 -3.87 8.17 9.64
N LEU A 58 -3.26 6.99 9.56
CA LEU A 58 -3.70 5.79 10.31
C LEU A 58 -3.53 5.93 11.83
N ALA A 59 -2.48 6.63 12.28
CA ALA A 59 -2.22 6.85 13.70
C ALA A 59 -3.33 7.69 14.36
N PHE A 60 -3.95 8.60 13.60
CA PHE A 60 -5.05 9.44 14.05
C PHE A 60 -6.43 8.97 13.57
N SER A 61 -6.52 7.89 12.81
CA SER A 61 -7.80 7.36 12.35
C SER A 61 -8.56 6.65 13.46
N SER A 62 -9.88 6.75 13.48
CA SER A 62 -10.73 5.99 14.40
C SER A 62 -10.77 4.53 13.98
N TRP A 63 -10.03 3.69 14.70
CA TRP A 63 -10.10 2.24 14.50
C TRP A 63 -11.39 1.70 15.13
N PRO A 64 -12.09 0.78 14.46
CA PRO A 64 -13.26 0.13 15.05
C PRO A 64 -12.82 -0.74 16.23
N ASN A 65 -12.88 -0.18 17.44
CA ASN A 65 -12.60 -0.87 18.70
C ASN A 65 -13.89 -1.48 19.26
N ARG A 66 -14.65 -2.20 18.41
CA ARG A 66 -15.84 -2.92 18.88
C ARG A 66 -15.36 -4.30 19.33
N ILE A 67 -15.28 -4.48 20.65
CA ILE A 67 -15.30 -5.81 21.25
C ILE A 67 -16.74 -6.28 21.01
N GLU A 68 -16.93 -7.31 20.18
CA GLU A 68 -18.20 -8.04 20.14
C GLU A 68 -18.34 -8.68 21.53
N GLU A 69 -19.14 -8.05 22.40
CA GLU A 69 -19.63 -8.67 23.62
C GLU A 69 -20.86 -9.49 23.23
N ASP A 70 -20.64 -10.81 23.13
CA ASP A 70 -21.68 -11.82 22.99
C ASP A 70 -22.41 -12.04 24.33
#